data_AF-A0A2H0AAF5-F1
#
_entry.id   AF-A0A2H0AAF5-F1
#
_cell.length_a   1.000
_cell.length_b   1.000
_cell.length_c   1.000
_cell.angle_alpha   90.00
_cell.angle_beta   90.00
_cell.angle_gamma   90.00
#
_symmetry.space_group_name_H-M   'P 1'
#
loop_
_entity.id
_entity.type
_entity.pdbx_description
1 polymer ?
#
loop_
_entity_poly.entity_id
_entity_poly.type
_entity_poly.pdbx_seq_one_letter_code
_entity_poly.pdbx_strand_id
1 'polypeptide(L)' 'MLTFEEPTLDANGNKKDDDFGDMYQLEASYGYSKNLSFAIYAALIEPGDAFKVSMNNPYNWMNVDDDNAYELFFETNLKF' A
#
# COMPACT_ATOMS: atom_id res chain seq x y z
N MET A 1 5.40 2.35 -24.80
CA MET A 1 4.01 1.98 -25.14
C MET A 1 3.20 2.18 -23.88
N LEU A 2 2.39 3.23 -23.83
CA LEU A 2 1.52 3.51 -22.67
C LEU A 2 0.22 2.75 -22.91
N THR A 3 -0.02 1.71 -22.12
CA THR A 3 -1.31 1.00 -22.12
C THR A 3 -2.24 1.82 -21.26
N PHE A 4 -3.24 2.46 -21.86
CA PHE A 4 -4.32 3.08 -21.12
C PHE A 4 -5.29 1.96 -20.75
N GLU A 5 -5.40 1.63 -19.47
CA GLU A 5 -6.49 0.79 -18.99
C GLU A 5 -7.80 1.56 -19.15
N GLU A 6 -8.77 0.95 -19.85
CA GLU A 6 -10.08 1.56 -20.01
C GLU A 6 -10.82 1.55 -18.67
N PRO A 7 -11.53 2.63 -18.31
CA PRO A 7 -12.27 2.70 -17.05
C PRO A 7 -13.36 1.61 -17.07
N THR A 8 -13.27 0.66 -16.15
CA THR A 8 -14.33 -0.34 -15.99
C THR A 8 -15.55 0.37 -15.40
N LEU A 9 -16.74 0.15 -15.99
CA LEU A 9 -17.99 0.74 -15.52
C LEU A 9 -18.70 -0.25 -14.60
N ASP A 10 -19.32 0.24 -13.52
CA ASP A 10 -20.19 -0.57 -12.67
C ASP A 10 -21.51 -0.93 -13.39
N ALA A 11 -22.33 -1.79 -12.78
CA ALA A 11 -23.63 -2.20 -13.35
C ALA A 11 -24.62 -1.05 -13.57
N ASN A 12 -24.34 0.14 -13.06
CA ASN A 12 -25.14 1.35 -13.18
C ASN A 12 -24.50 2.40 -14.10
N GLY A 13 -23.39 2.06 -14.77
CA GLY A 13 -22.69 2.95 -15.71
C GLY A 13 -21.86 4.03 -15.03
N ASN A 14 -21.59 3.94 -13.73
CA ASN A 14 -20.64 4.81 -13.05
C ASN A 14 -19.23 4.29 -13.28
N LYS A 15 -18.24 5.19 -13.21
CA LYS A 15 -16.84 4.77 -13.13
C LYS A 15 -16.68 3.87 -11.92
N LYS A 16 -16.25 2.63 -12.15
CA LYS A 16 -15.84 1.72 -11.10
C LYS A 16 -14.45 2.20 -10.68
N ASP A 17 -14.45 3.11 -9.73
CA ASP A 17 -13.25 3.61 -9.07
C ASP A 17 -12.72 2.41 -8.23
N ASP A 18 -11.90 1.60 -8.91
CA ASP A 18 -11.21 0.40 -8.40
C ASP A 18 -9.71 0.72 -8.19
N ASP A 19 -9.36 1.94 -7.78
CA ASP A 19 -7.97 2.29 -7.46
C ASP A 19 -7.59 1.61 -6.14
N PHE A 20 -6.64 0.68 -6.19
CA PHE A 20 -6.11 0.02 -4.99
C PHE A 20 -5.08 0.89 -4.25
N GLY A 21 -4.59 1.96 -4.88
CA GLY A 21 -3.64 2.90 -4.31
C GLY A 21 -2.16 2.54 -4.54
N ASP A 22 -1.27 3.26 -3.87
CA ASP A 22 0.17 3.27 -4.11
C ASP A 22 0.96 2.54 -3.01
N MET A 23 2.09 1.94 -3.38
CA MET A 23 2.99 1.26 -2.44
C MET A 23 4.43 1.77 -2.60
N TYR A 24 4.98 2.29 -1.50
CA TYR A 24 6.35 2.74 -1.41
C TYR A 24 7.16 1.79 -0.53
N GLN A 25 8.32 1.35 -1.03
CA GLN A 25 9.20 0.43 -0.29
C GLN A 25 10.62 0.98 -0.20
N LEU A 26 11.23 0.78 0.96
CA LEU A 26 12.62 1.12 1.23
C LEU A 26 13.31 -0.08 1.88
N GLU A 27 14.42 -0.49 1.30
CA GLU A 27 15.31 -1.50 1.86
C GLU A 27 16.72 -0.92 2.00
N ALA A 28 17.33 -1.13 3.15
CA ALA A 28 18.73 -0.80 3.37
C ALA A 28 19.43 -1.94 4.12
N SER A 29 20.63 -2.29 3.66
CA SER A 29 21.49 -3.27 4.32
C SER A 29 22.84 -2.65 4.67
N TYR A 30 23.36 -3.05 5.83
CA TYR A 30 24.65 -2.60 6.34
C TYR A 30 25.50 -3.80 6.78
N GLY A 31 26.59 -4.02 6.05
CA GLY A 31 27.60 -5.02 6.39
C GLY A 31 28.57 -4.47 7.43
N TYR A 32 28.42 -4.87 8.69
CA TYR A 32 29.34 -4.47 9.76
C TYR A 32 30.66 -5.25 9.69
N SER A 33 30.60 -6.55 9.42
CA SER A 33 31.78 -7.41 9.23
C SER A 33 31.48 -8.54 8.26
N LYS A 34 32.48 -9.39 7.96
CA LYS A 34 32.28 -10.61 7.14
C LYS A 34 31.23 -11.56 7.73
N ASN A 35 30.98 -11.47 9.04
CA ASN A 35 30.14 -12.39 9.80
C ASN A 35 28.90 -11.72 10.39
N LEU A 36 28.76 -10.40 10.31
CA LEU A 36 27.65 -9.66 10.90
C LEU A 36 27.11 -8.61 9.93
N SER A 37 25.81 -8.69 9.63
CA SER A 37 25.09 -7.68 8.86
C SER A 37 23.74 -7.35 9.46
N PHE A 38 23.27 -6.14 9.18
CA PHE A 38 21.97 -5.64 9.55
C PHE A 38 21.19 -5.28 8.30
N ALA A 39 19.88 -5.46 8.33
CA ALA A 39 18.99 -4.96 7.28
C ALA A 39 17.75 -4.31 7.90
N ILE A 40 17.22 -3.32 7.22
CA ILE A 40 15.91 -2.74 7.51
C ILE A 40 15.10 -2.72 6.21
N TYR A 41 13.83 -3.05 6.35
CA TYR A 41 12.82 -2.97 5.31
C TYR A 41 11.65 -2.16 5.84
N ALA A 42 11.15 -1.24 5.03
CA ALA A 42 10.00 -0.43 5.33
C ALA A 42 9.08 -0.41 4.11
N ALA A 43 7.79 -0.61 4.33
CA ALA A 43 6.76 -0.42 3.31
C ALA A 43 5.70 0.55 3.81
N LEU A 44 5.18 1.36 2.90
CA LEU A 44 4.07 2.28 3.09
C LEU A 44 3.06 2.00 1.99
N ILE A 45 1.82 1.77 2.37
CA ILE A 45 0.70 1.51 1.48
C ILE A 45 -0.30 2.64 1.68
N GLU A 46 -0.53 3.42 0.63
CA GLU A 46 -1.57 4.46 0.58
C GLU A 46 -2.80 3.83 -0.09
N PRO A 47 -3.86 3.46 0.65
CA PRO A 47 -5.00 2.77 0.08
C PRO A 47 -5.82 3.67 -0.84
N GLY A 48 -6.10 3.18 -2.04
CA GLY A 48 -6.92 3.89 -3.03
C GLY A 48 -8.42 3.81 -2.76
N ASP A 49 -9.22 4.36 -3.67
CA ASP A 49 -10.67 4.45 -3.52
C ASP A 49 -11.43 3.12 -3.51
N ALA A 50 -10.80 2.02 -3.94
CA ALA A 50 -11.33 0.67 -3.82
C ALA A 50 -11.59 0.27 -2.35
N PHE A 51 -10.90 0.91 -1.39
CA PHE A 51 -11.06 0.66 0.03
C PHE A 51 -12.00 1.66 0.72
N LYS A 52 -12.55 2.63 -0.02
CA LYS A 52 -13.50 3.61 0.53
C LYS A 52 -14.87 2.99 0.66
N VAL A 53 -15.43 2.99 1.89
CA VAL A 53 -16.81 2.55 2.12
C VAL A 53 -17.76 3.59 1.52
N SER A 54 -18.47 3.20 0.46
CA SER A 54 -19.40 4.05 -0.29
C SER A 54 -20.36 4.83 0.61
N MET A 55 -20.38 6.16 0.47
CA MET A 55 -21.20 7.10 1.27
C MET A 55 -22.70 7.08 0.92
N ASN A 56 -23.17 6.12 0.12
CA ASN A 56 -24.58 6.02 -0.30
C ASN A 56 -25.51 5.35 0.74
N ASN A 57 -25.07 5.22 1.99
CA ASN A 57 -25.94 4.86 3.10
C ASN A 57 -26.35 6.15 3.85
N PRO A 58 -27.64 6.55 3.84
CA PRO A 58 -28.11 7.79 4.45
C PRO A 58 -27.96 7.85 5.98
N TYR A 59 -27.47 6.78 6.61
CA TYR A 59 -27.11 6.72 8.03
C TYR A 59 -25.60 6.65 8.29
N ASN A 60 -24.75 6.86 7.28
CA ASN A 60 -23.30 6.72 7.42
C ASN A 60 -22.64 8.07 7.72
N TRP A 61 -22.49 8.38 9.02
CA TRP A 61 -21.72 9.51 9.56
C TRP A 61 -20.26 9.14 9.85
N MET A 62 -19.81 7.99 9.36
CA MET A 62 -18.41 7.58 9.44
C MET A 62 -17.76 7.81 8.07
N ASN A 63 -17.08 8.95 7.93
CA ASN A 63 -15.94 9.01 7.04
C ASN A 63 -14.98 7.92 7.52
N VAL A 64 -14.84 6.83 6.77
CA VAL A 64 -13.80 5.85 7.04
C VAL A 64 -12.56 6.46 6.39
N ASP A 65 -11.75 7.11 7.23
CA ASP A 65 -10.52 7.77 6.81
C ASP A 65 -9.62 6.77 6.07
N ASP A 66 -9.05 7.22 4.95
CA ASP A 66 -8.13 6.51 4.06
C ASP A 66 -6.71 6.47 4.67
N ASP A 67 -6.62 5.99 5.90
CA ASP A 67 -5.36 5.94 6.66
C ASP A 67 -4.32 5.06 5.96
N ASN A 68 -3.10 5.58 5.88
CA ASN A 68 -1.94 4.86 5.34
C ASN A 68 -1.57 3.66 6.22
N ALA A 69 -1.23 2.53 5.60
CA ALA A 69 -0.67 1.37 6.28
C ALA A 69 0.86 1.36 6.18
N TYR A 70 1.53 1.00 7.27
CA TYR A 70 2.99 0.97 7.37
C TYR A 70 3.46 -0.41 7.85
N GLU A 71 4.53 -0.91 7.24
CA GLU A 71 5.23 -2.14 7.66
C GLU A 71 6.72 -1.83 7.88
N LEU A 72 7.28 -2.36 8.97
CA LEU A 72 8.69 -2.20 9.31
C LEU A 72 9.26 -3.56 9.73
N PHE A 73 10.35 -3.96 9.09
CA PHE A 73 11.10 -5.17 9.39
C PHE A 73 12.57 -4.82 9.63
N PHE A 74 13.17 -5.43 10.64
CA PHE A 74 14.59 -5.33 10.92
C PHE A 74 15.19 -6.73 11.05
N GLU A 75 16.35 -6.94 10.42
CA GLU A 75 17.06 -8.20 10.45
C GLU A 75 18.47 -8.01 10.98
N THR A 76 18.92 -9.00 11.75
CA THR A 76 20.34 -9.18 12.11
C THR A 76 20.77 -10.56 11.65
N ASN A 77 21.83 -10.63 10.85
CA ASN A 77 22.40 -11.87 10.35
C ASN A 77 23.79 -12.09 10.93
N LEU A 78 23.98 -13.22 11.62
CA LEU A 78 25.25 -13.64 12.21
C LEU A 78 25.67 -14.99 11.62
N LYS A 79 26.88 -15.05 11.05
CA LYS A 79 27.44 -16.25 10.42
C LYS A 79 28.62 -16.79 11.22
N PHE A 80 28.67 -18.10 11.43
CA PHE A 80 29.72 -18.82 12.16
C PHE A 80 30.57 -19.66 11.23
#